data_AF-A0A1G3ALM8-F1
#
_entry.id   AF-A0A1G3ALM8-F1
#
_cell.length_a   1.000
_cell.length_b   1.000
_cell.length_c   1.000
_cell.angle_alpha   90.00
_cell.angle_beta   90.00
_cell.angle_gamma   90.00
#
_symmetry.space_group_name_H-M   'P 1'
#
loop_
_entity.id
_entity.type
_entity.pdbx_description
1 polymer ?
#
loop_
_entity_poly.entity_id
_entity_poly.type
_entity_poly.pdbx_seq_one_letter_code
_entity_poly.pdbx_strand_id
1 'polypeptide(L)'
;MRPGGYGGSDIWAAGRATTEEPWAEPVNLGPVVNSSADDSGEFISGDGLALFFHSMRPDGSGAHDMWMTTRRTTDDDWNIPVNLGPTVNTASDDIMPNISADGSVLYFCSPRPGGQGMWDIYQAPIIPVVDLNADGLVDTADMCVIIDHWGTDNSLCDIGPMPWGDGMVDVKDLIVFMIYWEQENMPEQPDGEQ
;
A
#
# COMPACT_ATOMS: atom_id res chain seq x y z
N MET A 1 3.91 -5.88 -28.18
CA MET A 1 4.05 -6.57 -26.88
C MET A 1 5.39 -7.28 -26.85
N ARG A 2 6.13 -7.21 -25.74
CA ARG A 2 7.41 -7.88 -25.56
C ARG A 2 7.15 -9.39 -25.36
N PRO A 3 7.91 -10.31 -25.98
CA PRO A 3 7.76 -11.74 -25.71
C PRO A 3 7.90 -12.05 -24.20
N GLY A 4 7.03 -12.91 -23.66
CA GLY A 4 7.02 -13.28 -22.24
C GLY A 4 6.07 -12.47 -21.35
N GLY A 5 5.21 -11.65 -21.95
CA GLY A 5 4.12 -10.96 -21.24
C GLY A 5 2.88 -11.82 -20.98
N TYR A 6 2.02 -11.36 -20.07
CA TYR A 6 0.82 -12.09 -19.63
C TYR A 6 -0.48 -11.49 -20.18
N GLY A 7 -0.50 -10.18 -20.43
CA GLY A 7 -1.69 -9.45 -20.84
C GLY A 7 -1.38 -8.35 -21.85
N GLY A 8 -2.00 -7.19 -21.64
CA GLY A 8 -1.78 -6.00 -22.45
C GLY A 8 -0.45 -5.34 -22.09
N SER A 9 -0.51 -4.31 -21.25
CA SER A 9 0.65 -3.74 -20.57
C SER A 9 1.03 -4.60 -19.37
N ASP A 10 2.32 -4.84 -19.18
CA ASP A 10 2.86 -5.58 -18.04
C ASP A 10 3.93 -4.74 -17.34
N ILE A 11 4.13 -4.99 -16.06
CA ILE A 11 5.19 -4.44 -15.23
C ILE A 11 6.44 -5.34 -15.31
N TRP A 12 7.58 -4.71 -15.61
CA TRP A 12 8.89 -5.33 -15.72
C TRP A 12 9.87 -4.62 -14.80
N ALA A 13 10.80 -5.37 -14.20
CA ALA A 13 11.85 -4.82 -13.34
C ALA A 13 13.23 -5.10 -13.92
N ALA A 14 14.12 -4.12 -13.83
CA ALA A 14 15.54 -4.27 -14.07
C ALA A 14 16.30 -3.78 -12.84
N GLY A 15 17.36 -4.49 -12.45
CA GLY A 15 18.26 -4.09 -11.36
C GLY A 15 19.64 -3.73 -11.89
N ARG A 16 20.44 -3.07 -11.06
CA ARG A 16 21.87 -2.84 -11.28
C ARG A 16 22.60 -2.90 -9.93
N ALA A 17 23.82 -3.42 -9.94
CA ALA A 17 24.58 -3.63 -8.70
C ALA A 17 25.02 -2.30 -8.05
N THR A 18 25.31 -1.29 -8.87
CA THR A 18 25.66 0.06 -8.41
C THR A 18 25.07 1.11 -9.37
N THR A 19 25.16 2.38 -9.01
CA THR A 19 24.71 3.49 -9.87
C THR A 19 25.57 3.69 -11.12
N GLU A 20 26.77 3.10 -11.15
CA GLU A 20 27.75 3.19 -12.25
C GLU A 20 27.60 2.03 -13.25
N GLU A 21 27.08 0.89 -12.81
CA GLU A 21 26.88 -0.31 -13.63
C GLU A 21 25.65 -0.19 -14.55
N PRO A 22 25.65 -0.84 -15.73
CA PRO A 22 24.49 -0.87 -16.60
C PRO A 22 23.34 -1.63 -15.94
N TRP A 23 22.11 -1.30 -16.37
CA TRP A 23 20.92 -2.06 -16.01
C TRP A 23 21.00 -3.47 -16.59
N ALA A 24 20.58 -4.45 -15.80
CA ALA A 24 20.33 -5.79 -16.28
C ALA A 24 19.17 -5.82 -17.29
N GLU A 25 19.05 -6.91 -18.04
CA GLU A 25 17.88 -7.13 -18.89
C GLU A 25 16.60 -7.16 -18.04
N PRO A 26 15.56 -6.38 -18.37
CA PRO A 26 14.35 -6.35 -17.57
C PRO A 26 13.64 -7.70 -17.58
N VAL A 27 13.17 -8.10 -16.41
CA VAL A 27 12.44 -9.35 -16.13
C VAL A 27 10.98 -9.00 -15.83
N ASN A 28 10.05 -9.76 -16.40
CA ASN A 28 8.63 -9.60 -16.14
C ASN A 28 8.34 -10.00 -14.68
N LEU A 29 7.50 -9.24 -13.96
CA LEU A 29 7.18 -9.52 -12.56
C LEU A 29 6.23 -10.73 -12.35
N GLY A 30 5.98 -11.51 -13.39
CA GLY A 30 5.25 -12.76 -13.30
C GLY A 30 3.74 -12.58 -13.21
N PRO A 31 2.99 -13.70 -13.19
CA PRO A 31 1.53 -13.71 -13.26
C PRO A 31 0.84 -13.38 -11.93
N VAL A 32 1.62 -13.12 -10.87
CA VAL A 32 1.09 -12.66 -9.59
C VAL A 32 0.90 -11.14 -9.63
N VAL A 33 1.95 -10.42 -10.07
CA VAL A 33 1.89 -8.96 -10.23
C VAL A 33 1.19 -8.59 -11.53
N ASN A 34 1.48 -9.26 -12.64
CA ASN A 34 0.80 -9.02 -13.92
C ASN A 34 -0.41 -9.93 -14.09
N SER A 35 -1.34 -9.51 -14.93
CA SER A 35 -2.59 -10.20 -15.23
C SER A 35 -2.76 -10.37 -16.74
N SER A 36 -3.91 -10.89 -17.16
CA SER A 36 -4.27 -10.89 -18.59
C SER A 36 -4.75 -9.52 -19.10
N ALA A 37 -4.89 -8.52 -18.23
CA ALA A 37 -5.36 -7.18 -18.53
C ALA A 37 -4.20 -6.20 -18.71
N ASP A 38 -4.48 -4.89 -18.67
CA ASP A 38 -3.45 -3.85 -18.62
C ASP A 38 -3.02 -3.60 -17.16
N ASP A 39 -1.73 -3.79 -16.88
CA ASP A 39 -1.07 -3.52 -15.60
C ASP A 39 0.07 -2.51 -15.81
N SER A 40 0.01 -1.35 -15.15
CA SER A 40 1.02 -0.28 -15.33
C SER A 40 0.93 0.79 -14.24
N GLY A 41 1.71 1.88 -14.36
CA GLY A 41 1.65 3.03 -13.45
C GLY A 41 2.25 2.70 -12.09
N GLU A 42 3.35 1.96 -12.08
CA GLU A 42 3.96 1.42 -10.88
C GLU A 42 4.63 2.49 -10.00
N PHE A 43 4.53 2.27 -8.69
CA PHE A 43 5.29 2.93 -7.66
C PHE A 43 5.77 1.90 -6.64
N ILE A 44 7.07 1.85 -6.38
CA ILE A 44 7.66 1.00 -5.36
C ILE A 44 8.07 1.85 -4.15
N SER A 45 7.76 1.37 -2.95
CA SER A 45 8.15 2.03 -1.69
C SER A 45 9.68 2.13 -1.57
N GLY A 46 10.15 3.07 -0.73
CA GLY A 46 11.58 3.34 -0.56
C GLY A 46 12.40 2.15 -0.03
N ASP A 47 11.76 1.24 0.71
CA ASP A 47 12.34 -0.02 1.18
C ASP A 47 12.25 -1.17 0.15
N GLY A 48 11.52 -0.97 -0.94
CA GLY A 48 11.32 -1.98 -1.98
C GLY A 48 10.33 -3.09 -1.62
N LEU A 49 9.56 -2.96 -0.52
CA LEU A 49 8.72 -4.01 0.03
C LEU A 49 7.23 -3.88 -0.31
N ALA A 50 6.80 -2.73 -0.81
CA ALA A 50 5.45 -2.49 -1.29
C ALA A 50 5.47 -1.97 -2.73
N LEU A 51 4.61 -2.53 -3.58
CA LEU A 51 4.40 -2.12 -4.95
C LEU A 51 2.93 -1.71 -5.12
N PHE A 52 2.74 -0.48 -5.55
CA PHE A 52 1.46 0.08 -5.96
C PHE A 52 1.44 0.20 -7.47
N PHE A 53 0.30 -0.05 -8.08
CA PHE A 53 0.12 0.04 -9.53
C PHE A 53 -1.36 0.19 -9.85
N HIS A 54 -1.68 0.57 -11.08
CA HIS A 54 -3.05 0.49 -11.58
C HIS A 54 -3.25 -0.70 -12.51
N SER A 55 -4.47 -1.23 -12.55
CA SER A 55 -4.78 -2.43 -13.31
C SER A 55 -6.22 -2.46 -13.79
N MET A 56 -6.44 -3.02 -14.99
CA MET A 56 -7.78 -3.41 -15.49
C MET A 56 -8.13 -4.87 -15.18
N ARG A 57 -7.46 -5.49 -14.21
CA ARG A 57 -7.74 -6.88 -13.82
C ARG A 57 -9.18 -7.03 -13.30
N PRO A 58 -9.76 -8.25 -13.38
CA PRO A 58 -11.04 -8.54 -12.74
C PRO A 58 -11.04 -8.19 -11.25
N ASP A 59 -12.22 -8.01 -10.66
CA ASP A 59 -12.45 -7.61 -9.26
C ASP A 59 -12.06 -6.16 -8.93
N GLY A 60 -11.85 -5.35 -9.96
CA GLY A 60 -11.81 -3.89 -9.91
C GLY A 60 -13.19 -3.23 -9.72
N SER A 61 -13.19 -1.93 -9.41
CA SER A 61 -14.37 -1.08 -9.26
C SER A 61 -14.70 -0.28 -10.53
N GLY A 62 -13.76 -0.18 -11.48
CA GLY A 62 -13.86 0.65 -12.67
C GLY A 62 -13.07 0.11 -13.85
N ALA A 63 -12.47 1.02 -14.62
CA ALA A 63 -11.57 0.67 -15.73
C ALA A 63 -10.17 0.38 -15.19
N HIS A 64 -9.30 1.40 -15.08
CA HIS A 64 -8.09 1.26 -14.28
C HIS A 64 -8.39 1.50 -12.81
N ASP A 65 -8.07 0.53 -11.96
CA ASP A 65 -8.15 0.65 -10.50
C ASP A 65 -6.76 0.58 -9.88
N MET A 66 -6.58 1.17 -8.70
CA MET A 66 -5.35 1.04 -7.90
C MET A 66 -5.32 -0.26 -7.10
N TRP A 67 -4.16 -0.90 -7.14
CA TRP A 67 -3.84 -2.15 -6.46
C TRP A 67 -2.50 -2.02 -5.73
N MET A 68 -2.33 -2.87 -4.73
CA MET A 68 -1.11 -2.94 -3.94
C MET A 68 -0.71 -4.38 -3.70
N THR A 69 0.58 -4.66 -3.70
CA THR A 69 1.14 -5.92 -3.20
C THR A 69 2.36 -5.68 -2.34
N THR A 70 2.60 -6.58 -1.40
CA THR A 70 3.75 -6.56 -0.51
C THR A 70 4.64 -7.78 -0.71
N ARG A 71 5.85 -7.71 -0.17
CA ARG A 71 6.77 -8.82 0.02
C ARG A 71 7.60 -8.56 1.27
N ARG A 72 8.10 -9.62 1.89
CA ARG A 72 8.81 -9.51 3.16
C ARG A 72 10.26 -9.02 3.01
N THR A 73 10.94 -9.44 1.95
CA THR A 73 12.29 -8.98 1.62
C THR A 73 12.39 -8.66 0.13
N THR A 74 13.44 -7.95 -0.28
CA THR A 74 13.65 -7.62 -1.69
C THR A 74 13.96 -8.82 -2.58
N ASP A 75 14.24 -9.98 -1.99
CA ASP A 75 14.52 -11.24 -2.69
C ASP A 75 13.30 -12.18 -2.72
N ASP A 76 12.26 -11.88 -1.94
CA ASP A 76 11.03 -12.68 -1.91
C ASP A 76 10.13 -12.35 -3.11
N ASP A 77 9.31 -13.33 -3.48
CA ASP A 77 8.22 -13.16 -4.43
C ASP A 77 7.16 -12.17 -3.88
N TRP A 78 6.50 -11.47 -4.79
CA TRP A 78 5.35 -10.63 -4.44
C TRP A 78 4.15 -11.47 -4.01
N ASN A 79 3.41 -10.97 -3.03
CA ASN A 79 2.12 -11.53 -2.62
C ASN A 79 1.02 -11.29 -3.67
N ILE A 80 -0.17 -11.86 -3.44
CA ILE A 80 -1.34 -11.60 -4.28
C ILE A 80 -1.76 -10.12 -4.08
N PRO A 81 -1.88 -9.32 -5.16
CA PRO A 81 -2.27 -7.93 -5.01
C PRO A 81 -3.70 -7.76 -4.49
N VAL A 82 -3.90 -6.74 -3.65
CA VAL A 82 -5.18 -6.32 -3.09
C VAL A 82 -5.67 -5.04 -3.76
N ASN A 83 -6.97 -4.96 -4.02
CA ASN A 83 -7.62 -3.74 -4.52
C ASN A 83 -7.74 -2.73 -3.38
N LEU A 84 -7.46 -1.44 -3.62
CA LEU A 84 -7.52 -0.41 -2.58
C LEU A 84 -8.95 0.02 -2.18
N GLY A 85 -9.98 -0.61 -2.76
CA GLY A 85 -11.37 -0.48 -2.36
C GLY A 85 -12.00 0.86 -2.76
N PRO A 86 -13.31 1.04 -2.46
CA PRO A 86 -14.13 2.10 -3.02
C PRO A 86 -13.86 3.50 -2.44
N THR A 87 -13.03 3.60 -1.39
CA THR A 87 -12.56 4.89 -0.87
C THR A 87 -11.55 5.53 -1.83
N VAL A 88 -10.73 4.69 -2.46
CA VAL A 88 -9.64 5.07 -3.34
C VAL A 88 -10.07 4.90 -4.80
N ASN A 89 -10.63 3.75 -5.14
CA ASN A 89 -11.10 3.39 -6.47
C ASN A 89 -12.55 3.79 -6.71
N THR A 90 -12.86 4.18 -7.94
CA THR A 90 -14.17 4.65 -8.40
C THR A 90 -14.55 3.93 -9.68
N ALA A 91 -15.71 4.28 -10.25
CA ALA A 91 -16.11 3.79 -11.57
C ALA A 91 -15.30 4.46 -12.72
N SER A 92 -14.53 5.50 -12.42
CA SER A 92 -13.64 6.18 -13.36
C SER A 92 -12.26 5.51 -13.38
N ASP A 93 -11.36 5.97 -14.26
CA ASP A 93 -9.95 5.57 -14.19
C ASP A 93 -9.26 6.18 -12.97
N ASP A 94 -8.53 5.35 -12.23
CA ASP A 94 -7.78 5.71 -11.05
C ASP A 94 -6.35 5.19 -11.20
N ILE A 95 -5.43 6.12 -11.46
CA ILE A 95 -4.12 5.80 -12.06
C ILE A 95 -2.95 6.51 -11.38
N MET A 96 -1.75 6.05 -11.69
CA MET A 96 -0.47 6.66 -11.30
C MET A 96 -0.34 6.88 -9.77
N PRO A 97 -0.45 5.80 -8.96
CA PRO A 97 -0.24 5.88 -7.53
C PRO A 97 1.16 6.41 -7.19
N ASN A 98 1.24 7.20 -6.13
CA ASN A 98 2.49 7.67 -5.54
C ASN A 98 2.30 7.87 -4.04
N ILE A 99 3.30 7.57 -3.23
CA ILE A 99 3.16 7.65 -1.77
C ILE A 99 4.14 8.67 -1.19
N SER A 100 3.66 9.41 -0.19
CA SER A 100 4.48 10.32 0.59
C SER A 100 5.67 9.61 1.23
N ALA A 101 6.76 10.33 1.50
CA ALA A 101 7.98 9.73 2.04
C ALA A 101 7.79 9.05 3.41
N ASP A 102 6.81 9.51 4.19
CA ASP A 102 6.39 8.94 5.48
C ASP A 102 5.28 7.88 5.35
N GLY A 103 4.82 7.61 4.12
CA GLY A 103 3.74 6.69 3.77
C GLY A 103 2.40 6.93 4.42
N SER A 104 2.12 8.16 4.85
CA SER A 104 0.83 8.56 5.41
C SER A 104 -0.19 8.98 4.34
N VAL A 105 0.25 9.25 3.09
CA VAL A 105 -0.61 9.77 2.02
C VAL A 105 -0.35 9.05 0.70
N LEU A 106 -1.42 8.58 0.06
CA LEU A 106 -1.46 8.15 -1.32
C LEU A 106 -1.91 9.31 -2.20
N TYR A 107 -1.13 9.63 -3.23
CA TYR A 107 -1.47 10.53 -4.33
C TYR A 107 -1.79 9.72 -5.58
N PHE A 108 -2.77 10.17 -6.37
CA PHE A 108 -3.16 9.51 -7.62
C PHE A 108 -3.91 10.47 -8.55
N CYS A 109 -4.05 10.11 -9.81
CA CYS A 109 -4.78 10.87 -10.82
C CYS A 109 -6.13 10.23 -11.14
N SER A 110 -7.17 11.04 -11.30
CA SER A 110 -8.52 10.55 -11.64
C SER A 110 -9.34 11.57 -12.42
N PRO A 111 -10.21 11.15 -13.37
CA PRO A 111 -11.19 11.99 -14.03
C PRO A 111 -12.55 11.96 -13.31
N ARG A 112 -12.57 11.57 -12.02
CA ARG A 112 -13.80 11.47 -11.23
C ARG A 112 -14.57 12.80 -11.17
N PRO A 113 -15.92 12.75 -11.10
CA PRO A 113 -16.73 13.96 -10.99
C PRO A 113 -16.38 14.81 -9.77
N GLY A 114 -16.45 16.14 -9.94
CA GLY A 114 -16.14 17.12 -8.87
C GLY A 114 -14.78 17.78 -9.01
N GLY A 115 -13.93 17.28 -9.92
CA GLY A 115 -12.64 17.86 -10.26
C GLY A 115 -12.70 19.07 -11.22
N GLN A 116 -11.52 19.59 -11.60
CA GLN A 116 -11.33 20.72 -12.51
C GLN A 116 -10.72 20.25 -13.84
N GLY A 117 -11.58 20.10 -14.85
CA GLY A 117 -11.16 19.64 -16.18
C GLY A 117 -11.30 18.13 -16.33
N MET A 118 -10.33 17.48 -16.97
CA MET A 118 -10.39 16.04 -17.26
C MET A 118 -9.60 15.19 -16.28
N TRP A 119 -8.45 15.65 -15.80
CA TRP A 119 -7.58 14.86 -14.91
C TRP A 119 -7.12 15.75 -13.76
N ASP A 120 -7.43 15.33 -12.54
CA ASP A 120 -7.00 15.99 -11.32
C ASP A 120 -6.17 15.04 -10.46
N ILE A 121 -5.30 15.63 -9.63
CA ILE A 121 -4.56 14.90 -8.61
C ILE A 121 -5.40 14.89 -7.34
N TYR A 122 -5.64 13.70 -6.82
CA TYR A 122 -6.30 13.44 -5.56
C TYR A 122 -5.31 12.89 -4.55
N GLN A 123 -5.70 12.97 -3.27
CA GLN A 123 -4.98 12.32 -2.20
C GLN A 123 -5.95 11.55 -1.28
N ALA A 124 -5.47 10.46 -0.71
CA ALA A 124 -6.15 9.70 0.33
C ALA A 124 -5.18 9.41 1.48
N PRO A 125 -5.63 9.47 2.74
CA PRO A 125 -4.80 9.07 3.86
C PRO A 125 -4.60 7.55 3.86
N ILE A 126 -3.42 7.10 4.24
CA ILE A 126 -3.11 5.70 4.51
C ILE A 126 -3.02 5.56 6.03
N ILE A 127 -4.04 4.93 6.62
CA ILE A 127 -4.22 4.85 8.07
C ILE A 127 -4.15 3.37 8.47
N PRO A 128 -3.29 2.99 9.43
CA PRO A 128 -3.25 1.64 9.95
C PRO A 128 -4.54 1.33 10.71
N VAL A 129 -5.02 0.09 10.61
CA VAL A 129 -6.12 -0.39 11.43
C VAL A 129 -5.56 -0.72 12.81
N VAL A 130 -5.91 0.06 13.82
CA VAL A 130 -5.39 -0.07 15.19
C VAL A 130 -6.42 -0.58 16.20
N ASP A 131 -7.71 -0.50 15.87
CA ASP A 131 -8.78 -1.25 16.52
C ASP A 131 -8.81 -2.65 15.90
N LEU A 132 -8.00 -3.54 16.47
CA LEU A 132 -7.69 -4.86 15.94
C LEU A 132 -8.77 -5.89 16.28
N ASN A 133 -9.56 -5.64 17.33
CA ASN A 133 -10.67 -6.48 17.74
C ASN A 133 -12.05 -5.99 17.23
N ALA A 134 -12.08 -4.81 16.60
CA ALA A 134 -13.26 -4.14 16.05
C ALA A 134 -14.33 -3.78 17.09
N ASP A 135 -13.94 -3.42 18.31
CA ASP A 135 -14.84 -3.01 19.40
C ASP A 135 -15.08 -1.49 19.46
N GLY A 136 -14.37 -0.72 18.62
CA GLY A 136 -14.48 0.73 18.49
C GLY A 136 -13.61 1.51 19.46
N LEU A 137 -12.73 0.87 20.23
CA LEU A 137 -11.77 1.48 21.13
C LEU A 137 -10.35 1.03 20.74
N VAL A 138 -9.35 1.88 20.99
CA VAL A 138 -7.94 1.51 20.89
C VAL A 138 -7.43 1.31 22.30
N ASP A 139 -7.39 0.06 22.75
CA ASP A 139 -7.13 -0.28 24.14
C ASP A 139 -6.32 -1.59 24.33
N THR A 140 -6.17 -2.01 25.60
CA THR A 140 -5.29 -3.13 25.96
C THR A 140 -5.70 -4.44 25.29
N ALA A 141 -6.96 -4.57 24.89
CA ALA A 141 -7.44 -5.73 24.13
C ALA A 141 -6.79 -5.80 22.75
N ASP A 142 -6.60 -4.68 22.06
CA ASP A 142 -5.89 -4.63 20.77
C ASP A 142 -4.41 -4.94 20.95
N MET A 143 -3.79 -4.43 22.03
CA MET A 143 -2.42 -4.81 22.39
C MET A 143 -2.28 -6.32 22.61
N CYS A 144 -3.29 -6.96 23.23
CA CYS A 144 -3.32 -8.41 23.36
C CYS A 144 -3.37 -9.12 22.00
N VAL A 145 -4.10 -8.58 21.01
CA VAL A 145 -4.09 -9.14 19.64
C VAL A 145 -2.68 -9.16 19.06
N ILE A 146 -1.92 -8.06 19.17
CA ILE A 146 -0.51 -8.01 18.71
C ILE A 146 0.34 -9.07 19.43
N ILE A 147 0.21 -9.18 20.75
CA ILE A 147 1.00 -10.12 21.57
C ILE A 147 0.66 -11.58 21.23
N ASP A 148 -0.63 -11.89 21.05
CA ASP A 148 -1.09 -13.24 20.75
C ASP A 148 -0.60 -13.74 19.38
N HIS A 149 -0.31 -12.79 18.47
CA HIS A 149 0.20 -13.06 17.13
C HIS A 149 1.69 -12.76 16.94
N TRP A 150 2.43 -12.53 18.04
CA TRP A 150 3.84 -12.15 17.97
C TRP A 150 4.70 -13.17 17.21
N GLY A 151 5.47 -12.69 16.23
CA GLY A 151 6.34 -13.49 15.37
C GLY A 151 5.62 -14.26 14.27
N THR A 152 4.34 -13.98 14.01
CA THR A 152 3.56 -14.57 12.91
C THR A 152 3.44 -13.60 11.73
N ASP A 153 2.86 -14.05 10.62
CA ASP A 153 2.54 -13.28 9.41
C ASP A 153 1.07 -12.82 9.39
N ASN A 154 0.44 -12.68 10.57
CA ASN A 154 -0.97 -12.31 10.65
C ASN A 154 -1.18 -10.85 10.22
N SER A 155 -1.70 -10.67 9.00
CA SER A 155 -1.97 -9.37 8.39
C SER A 155 -2.97 -8.50 9.15
N LEU A 156 -3.73 -9.05 10.10
CA LEU A 156 -4.65 -8.26 10.93
C LEU A 156 -3.88 -7.25 11.79
N CYS A 157 -2.73 -7.66 12.33
CA CYS A 157 -1.96 -6.89 13.31
C CYS A 157 -0.51 -6.64 12.87
N ASP A 158 -0.21 -6.90 11.60
CA ASP A 158 1.00 -6.48 10.89
C ASP A 158 0.71 -5.12 10.23
N ILE A 159 0.95 -4.06 10.99
CA ILE A 159 0.55 -2.67 10.73
C ILE A 159 1.75 -1.70 10.77
N GLY A 160 2.96 -2.22 10.94
CA GLY A 160 4.19 -1.45 11.04
C GLY A 160 5.35 -2.06 10.23
N PRO A 161 6.41 -1.27 9.95
CA PRO A 161 6.61 0.11 10.35
C PRO A 161 5.79 1.11 9.52
N MET A 162 5.26 0.66 8.38
CA MET A 162 4.33 1.41 7.55
C MET A 162 2.91 0.85 7.75
N PRO A 163 1.83 1.60 7.44
CA PRO A 163 0.46 1.17 7.71
C PRO A 163 0.00 -0.16 7.09
N TRP A 164 0.79 -0.72 6.17
CA TRP A 164 0.54 -1.97 5.45
C TRP A 164 1.43 -3.14 5.93
N GLY A 165 2.16 -2.98 7.02
CA GLY A 165 2.98 -4.03 7.60
C GLY A 165 4.29 -4.33 6.85
N ASP A 166 5.10 -5.21 7.41
CA ASP A 166 6.32 -5.74 6.78
C ASP A 166 6.32 -7.27 6.61
N GLY A 167 5.17 -7.91 6.86
CA GLY A 167 4.98 -9.35 6.78
C GLY A 167 5.30 -10.09 8.08
N MET A 168 5.51 -9.37 9.19
CA MET A 168 5.78 -9.97 10.49
C MET A 168 5.24 -9.11 11.63
N VAL A 169 4.43 -9.73 12.48
CA VAL A 169 3.99 -9.14 13.74
C VAL A 169 5.18 -9.08 14.71
N ASP A 170 5.76 -7.90 14.90
CA ASP A 170 6.90 -7.63 15.76
C ASP A 170 6.79 -6.29 16.50
N VAL A 171 7.94 -5.78 16.96
CA VAL A 171 8.01 -4.53 17.72
C VAL A 171 7.64 -3.30 16.90
N LYS A 172 7.75 -3.35 15.57
CA LYS A 172 7.39 -2.24 14.68
C LYS A 172 5.88 -2.04 14.67
N ASP A 173 5.09 -3.11 14.67
CA ASP A 173 3.63 -3.03 14.79
C ASP A 173 3.22 -2.45 16.13
N LEU A 174 3.86 -2.90 17.20
CA LEU A 174 3.63 -2.37 18.53
C LEU A 174 3.98 -0.88 18.62
N ILE A 175 5.05 -0.42 17.94
CA ILE A 175 5.40 1.00 17.86
C ILE A 175 4.30 1.78 17.14
N VAL A 176 3.83 1.31 15.99
CA VAL A 176 2.74 1.96 15.25
C VAL A 176 1.49 2.03 16.13
N PHE A 177 1.06 0.90 16.70
CA PHE A 177 -0.07 0.83 17.61
C PHE A 177 0.01 1.85 18.74
N MET A 178 1.16 1.95 19.41
CA MET A 178 1.35 2.88 20.53
C MET A 178 1.27 4.36 20.10
N ILE A 179 1.70 4.71 18.89
CA ILE A 179 1.57 6.08 18.36
C ILE A 179 0.09 6.48 18.28
N TYR A 180 -0.78 5.58 17.82
CA TYR A 180 -2.22 5.85 17.69
C TYR A 180 -2.96 5.76 19.02
N TRP A 181 -2.55 4.83 19.90
CA TRP A 181 -3.08 4.78 21.27
C TRP A 181 -2.92 6.13 21.99
N GLU A 182 -1.74 6.74 21.91
CA GLU A 182 -1.47 8.02 22.56
C GLU A 182 -2.37 9.15 22.03
N GLN A 183 -2.68 9.14 20.73
CA GLN A 183 -3.55 10.14 20.10
C GLN A 183 -5.00 10.05 20.57
N GLU A 184 -5.54 8.84 20.73
CA GLU A 184 -6.93 8.63 21.16
C GLU A 184 -7.13 8.82 22.68
N ASN A 185 -6.09 8.54 23.48
CA ASN A 185 -6.22 8.45 24.94
C ASN A 185 -5.60 9.62 25.72
N MET A 186 -4.99 10.63 25.08
CA MET A 186 -4.51 11.83 25.77
C MET A 186 -5.52 13.00 25.71
N PRO A 187 -5.86 13.62 26.86
CA PRO A 187 -6.68 14.83 26.86
C PRO A 187 -5.92 15.99 26.20
N GLU A 188 -6.61 16.79 25.38
CA GLU A 188 -6.07 18.06 24.86
C GLU A 188 -5.49 18.88 26.03
N GLN A 189 -4.25 19.36 25.88
CA GLN A 189 -3.71 20.31 26.85
C GLN A 189 -4.63 21.55 26.86
N PRO A 190 -5.10 22.02 28.03
CA PRO A 190 -5.90 23.24 28.05
C PRO A 190 -5.06 24.37 27.46
N ASP A 191 -5.60 25.01 26.41
CA ASP A 191 -5.01 26.17 25.77
C ASP A 191 -4.55 27.15 26.85
N GLY A 192 -3.25 27.41 26.91
CA GLY A 192 -2.66 28.31 27.89
C GLY A 192 -3.29 29.69 27.75
N GLU A 193 -4.07 30.11 28.75
CA GLU A 193 -4.52 31.49 28.91
C GLU A 193 -3.30 32.43 28.89
N GLN A 194 -3.31 33.38 27.96
CA GLN A 194 -2.35 34.50 27.87
C GLN A 194 -2.58 35.53 28.97
#